data_AF-A0A6F8U9N7-F1
#
_entry.id   AF-A0A6F8U9N7-F1
#
_cell.length_a   1.000
_cell.length_b   1.000
_cell.length_c   1.000
_cell.angle_alpha   90.00
_cell.angle_beta   90.00
_cell.angle_gamma   90.00
#
_symmetry.space_group_name_H-M   'P 1'
#
loop_
_entity.id
_entity.type
_entity.pdbx_description
1 polymer ?
#
loop_
_entity_poly.entity_id
_entity_poly.type
_entity_poly.pdbx_seq_one_letter_code
_entity_poly.pdbx_strand_id
1 'polypeptide(L)'
;MCEDKMAVLRQQLEHAQEHDNQHRVRGLQRALHSIEEHCTNEQVLAEAAEEVRESQEEVRERELALEEALGEGDEDDIQKRREKREKLAEAVRELEEHTEELDSLQHRLNE
;
A
#
# COMPACT_ATOMS: atom_id res chain seq x y z
N MET A 1 -9.32 -2.71 -7.85
CA MET A 1 -9.21 -3.20 -9.23
C MET A 1 -9.19 -2.04 -10.23
N CYS A 2 -8.77 -2.27 -11.48
CA CYS A 2 -8.73 -1.22 -12.49
C CYS A 2 -10.10 -0.57 -12.71
N GLU A 3 -11.17 -1.36 -12.70
CA GLU A 3 -12.55 -0.86 -12.77
C GLU A 3 -12.91 0.06 -11.59
N ASP A 4 -12.45 -0.21 -10.37
CA ASP A 4 -12.69 0.67 -9.22
C ASP A 4 -12.02 2.04 -9.43
N LYS A 5 -10.78 2.04 -9.92
CA LYS A 5 -10.04 3.28 -10.27
C LYS A 5 -10.79 4.07 -11.35
N MET A 6 -11.32 3.38 -12.38
CA MET A 6 -12.14 4.00 -13.42
C MET A 6 -13.46 4.54 -12.88
N ALA A 7 -14.17 3.79 -12.02
CA ALA A 7 -15.45 4.19 -11.45
C ALA A 7 -15.33 5.46 -10.62
N VAL A 8 -14.30 5.56 -9.77
CA VAL A 8 -13.99 6.77 -8.99
C VAL A 8 -13.73 7.97 -9.91
N LEU A 9 -12.96 7.79 -10.99
CA LEU A 9 -12.71 8.88 -11.94
C LEU A 9 -13.96 9.28 -12.73
N ARG A 10 -14.81 8.32 -13.12
CA ARG A 10 -16.10 8.59 -13.77
C ARG A 10 -17.02 9.40 -12.85
N GLN A 11 -17.11 9.06 -11.57
CA GLN A 11 -17.88 9.83 -10.58
C GLN A 11 -17.32 11.25 -10.39
N GLN A 12 -16.00 11.39 -10.30
CA GLN A 12 -15.37 12.72 -10.22
C GLN A 12 -15.59 13.54 -11.50
N LEU A 13 -15.64 12.88 -12.66
CA LEU A 13 -15.86 13.51 -13.95
C LEU A 13 -17.30 14.05 -14.05
N GLU A 14 -18.30 13.25 -13.66
CA GLU A 14 -19.70 13.67 -13.58
C GLU A 14 -19.84 14.91 -12.69
N HIS A 15 -19.28 14.86 -11.48
CA HIS A 15 -19.29 16.01 -10.58
C HIS A 15 -18.57 17.24 -11.17
N ALA A 16 -17.43 17.05 -11.83
CA ALA A 16 -16.72 18.16 -12.47
C ALA A 16 -17.51 18.78 -13.66
N GLN A 17 -18.31 17.97 -14.36
CA GLN A 17 -19.20 18.43 -15.44
C GLN A 17 -20.38 19.25 -14.89
N GLU A 18 -21.01 18.80 -13.81
CA GLU A 18 -22.12 19.51 -13.15
C GLU A 18 -21.72 20.92 -12.67
N HIS A 19 -20.47 21.08 -12.24
CA HIS A 19 -19.92 22.33 -11.73
C HIS A 19 -19.19 23.19 -12.80
N ASP A 20 -19.33 22.85 -14.09
CA ASP A 20 -18.68 23.50 -15.24
C ASP A 20 -17.15 23.71 -15.09
N ASN A 21 -16.47 22.78 -14.40
CA ASN A 21 -15.03 22.85 -14.18
C ASN A 21 -14.26 22.20 -15.34
N GLN A 22 -14.28 22.87 -16.48
CA GLN A 22 -13.72 22.37 -17.75
C GLN A 22 -12.23 22.00 -17.67
N HIS A 23 -11.45 22.67 -16.81
CA HIS A 23 -10.05 22.30 -16.59
C HIS A 23 -9.92 20.94 -15.90
N ARG A 24 -10.70 20.72 -14.83
CA ARG A 24 -10.75 19.45 -14.10
C ARG A 24 -11.28 18.32 -14.97
N VAL A 25 -12.35 18.57 -15.75
CA VAL A 25 -12.92 17.61 -16.72
C VAL A 25 -11.84 17.07 -17.67
N ARG A 26 -11.07 17.95 -18.31
CA ARG A 26 -10.00 17.54 -19.22
C ARG A 26 -8.91 16.72 -18.54
N GLY A 27 -8.56 17.06 -17.29
CA GLY A 27 -7.61 16.30 -16.49
C GLY A 27 -8.10 14.88 -16.20
N LEU A 28 -9.33 14.77 -15.71
CA LEU A 28 -9.96 13.49 -15.36
C LEU A 28 -10.18 12.59 -16.59
N GLN A 29 -10.55 13.16 -17.75
CA GLN A 29 -10.67 12.40 -19.00
C GLN A 29 -9.32 11.79 -19.44
N ARG A 30 -8.22 12.55 -19.34
CA ARG A 30 -6.88 12.02 -19.64
C ARG A 30 -6.48 10.91 -18.68
N ALA A 31 -6.76 11.08 -17.38
CA ALA A 31 -6.48 10.06 -16.38
C ALA A 31 -7.29 8.79 -16.62
N LEU A 32 -8.58 8.93 -16.96
CA LEU A 32 -9.46 7.81 -17.30
C LEU A 32 -8.93 7.06 -18.53
N HIS A 33 -8.62 7.78 -19.60
CA HIS A 33 -8.06 7.19 -20.82
C HIS A 33 -6.73 6.46 -20.54
N SER A 34 -5.84 7.03 -19.73
CA SER A 34 -4.60 6.36 -19.35
C SER A 34 -4.83 5.05 -18.60
N ILE A 35 -5.87 4.98 -17.76
CA ILE A 35 -6.19 3.75 -17.02
C ILE A 35 -6.85 2.73 -17.96
N GLU A 36 -7.69 3.16 -18.90
CA GLU A 36 -8.27 2.31 -19.93
C GLU A 36 -7.21 1.70 -20.85
N GLU A 37 -6.15 2.43 -21.18
CA GLU A 37 -5.07 1.93 -22.05
C GLU A 37 -4.00 1.12 -21.34
N HIS A 38 -3.74 1.39 -20.06
CA HIS A 38 -2.53 0.88 -19.39
C HIS A 38 -2.79 0.09 -18.11
N CYS A 39 -3.95 0.19 -17.48
CA CYS A 39 -4.20 -0.54 -16.23
C CYS A 39 -4.55 -2.00 -16.51
N THR A 40 -3.79 -2.92 -15.93
CA THR A 40 -4.18 -4.33 -15.86
C THR A 40 -4.35 -4.76 -14.40
N ASN A 41 -5.31 -5.65 -14.13
CA ASN A 41 -5.51 -6.15 -12.78
C ASN A 41 -4.27 -6.91 -12.28
N GLU A 42 -3.53 -7.54 -13.20
CA GLU A 42 -2.24 -8.17 -12.91
C GLU A 42 -1.19 -7.17 -12.43
N GLN A 43 -1.13 -5.96 -13.01
CA GLN A 43 -0.24 -4.90 -12.52
C GLN A 43 -0.64 -4.43 -11.12
N VAL A 44 -1.94 -4.26 -10.86
CA VAL A 44 -2.45 -3.90 -9.52
C VAL A 44 -2.08 -4.95 -8.48
N LEU A 45 -2.18 -6.24 -8.84
CA LEU A 45 -1.75 -7.34 -7.97
C LEU A 45 -0.23 -7.40 -7.80
N ALA A 46 0.53 -7.13 -8.86
CA ALA A 46 1.98 -7.10 -8.79
C ALA A 46 2.49 -5.98 -7.89
N GLU A 47 1.88 -4.79 -7.96
CA GLU A 47 2.15 -3.67 -7.05
C GLU A 47 1.86 -4.07 -5.59
N ALA A 48 0.68 -4.62 -5.30
CA ALA A 48 0.36 -5.05 -3.93
C ALA A 48 1.25 -6.20 -3.42
N ALA A 49 1.66 -7.12 -4.29
CA ALA A 49 2.60 -8.18 -3.93
C ALA A 49 4.03 -7.66 -3.68
N GLU A 50 4.41 -6.58 -4.36
CA GLU A 50 5.66 -5.86 -4.10
C GLU A 50 5.63 -5.21 -2.72
N GLU A 51 4.57 -4.49 -2.36
CA GLU A 51 4.40 -3.89 -1.03
C GLU A 51 4.49 -4.94 0.10
N VAL A 52 3.86 -6.11 -0.08
CA VAL A 52 4.01 -7.24 0.86
C VAL A 52 5.47 -7.67 0.98
N ARG A 53 6.21 -7.76 -0.13
CA ARG A 53 7.62 -8.15 -0.12
C ARG A 53 8.47 -7.12 0.61
N GLU A 54 8.25 -5.84 0.37
CA GLU A 54 8.95 -4.74 1.04
C GLU A 54 8.67 -4.75 2.55
N SER A 55 7.41 -4.91 2.99
CA SER A 55 7.09 -5.04 4.42
C SER A 55 7.70 -6.29 5.06
N GLN A 56 7.78 -7.42 4.32
CA GLN A 56 8.50 -8.60 4.81
C GLN A 56 10.00 -8.36 4.98
N GLU A 57 10.62 -7.58 4.09
CA GLU A 57 12.02 -7.14 4.23
C GLU A 57 12.20 -6.26 5.46
N GLU A 58 11.32 -5.29 5.66
CA GLU A 58 11.37 -4.41 6.82
C GLU A 58 11.21 -5.18 8.14
N VAL A 59 10.25 -6.11 8.24
CA VAL A 59 10.09 -6.96 9.43
C VAL A 59 11.41 -7.67 9.76
N ARG A 60 12.06 -8.29 8.75
CA ARG A 60 13.36 -8.97 8.95
C ARG A 60 14.44 -8.01 9.43
N GLU A 61 14.51 -6.81 8.88
CA GLU A 61 15.46 -5.79 9.33
C GLU A 61 15.19 -5.35 10.77
N ARG A 62 13.92 -5.16 11.16
CA ARG A 62 13.55 -4.80 12.54
C ARG A 62 13.80 -5.94 13.53
N GLU A 63 13.58 -7.19 13.14
CA GLU A 63 13.91 -8.37 13.93
C GLU A 63 15.42 -8.44 14.20
N LEU A 64 16.25 -8.30 13.17
CA LEU A 64 17.71 -8.28 13.30
C LEU A 64 18.16 -7.14 14.22
N ALA A 65 17.63 -5.93 14.00
CA ALA A 65 17.98 -4.77 14.83
C ALA A 65 17.58 -4.95 16.30
N LEU A 66 16.50 -5.70 16.59
CA LEU A 66 16.11 -6.06 17.94
C LEU A 66 17.04 -7.12 18.52
N GLU A 67 17.40 -8.15 17.75
CA GLU A 67 18.34 -9.20 18.17
C GLU A 67 19.72 -8.63 18.53
N GLU A 68 20.27 -7.75 17.70
CA GLU A 68 21.52 -7.04 17.97
C GLU A 68 21.45 -6.27 19.29
N ALA A 69 20.35 -5.56 19.55
CA ALA A 69 20.15 -4.81 20.81
C ALA A 69 19.92 -5.71 22.05
N LEU A 70 19.61 -7.00 21.85
CA LEU A 70 19.55 -8.00 22.91
C LEU A 70 20.92 -8.63 23.17
N GLY A 71 21.76 -8.77 22.14
CA GLY A 71 23.11 -9.34 22.21
C GLY A 71 24.21 -8.36 22.64
N GLU A 72 24.06 -7.07 22.31
CA GLU A 72 24.94 -6.02 22.81
C GLU A 72 24.78 -5.87 24.32
N GLY A 73 25.81 -6.33 25.04
CA GLY A 73 25.91 -6.23 26.50
C GLY A 73 26.19 -4.80 26.92
N ASP A 74 25.12 -4.02 27.04
CA ASP A 74 25.12 -2.76 27.77
C ASP A 74 23.77 -2.59 28.49
N GLU A 75 23.82 -2.06 29.71
CA GLU A 75 22.66 -1.69 30.55
C GLU A 75 21.91 -0.48 29.97
N ASP A 76 22.35 -0.02 28.80
CA ASP A 76 21.94 1.13 28.01
C ASP A 76 20.51 0.95 27.49
N ASP A 77 19.65 1.20 28.47
CA ASP A 77 18.23 1.44 28.55
C ASP A 77 17.28 0.39 27.97
N ILE A 78 16.51 -0.20 28.89
CA ILE A 78 15.24 -0.90 28.61
C ILE A 78 14.40 -0.11 27.60
N GLN A 79 14.50 1.22 27.60
CA GLN A 79 13.85 2.09 26.63
C GLN A 79 14.23 1.79 25.17
N LYS A 80 15.52 1.61 24.83
CA LYS A 80 15.95 1.29 23.45
C LYS A 80 15.37 -0.05 22.98
N ARG A 81 15.32 -1.04 23.87
CA ARG A 81 14.73 -2.36 23.58
C ARG A 81 13.21 -2.27 23.40
N ARG A 82 12.54 -1.44 24.21
CA ARG A 82 11.10 -1.18 24.06
C ARG A 82 10.79 -0.51 22.73
N GLU A 83 11.55 0.52 22.36
CA GLU A 83 11.37 1.23 21.09
C GLU A 83 11.57 0.31 19.88
N LYS A 84 12.60 -0.54 19.89
CA LYS A 84 12.83 -1.52 18.81
C LYS A 84 11.70 -2.55 18.71
N ARG A 85 11.16 -3.02 19.85
CA ARG A 85 9.99 -3.91 19.88
C ARG A 85 8.73 -3.25 19.33
N GLU A 86 8.51 -1.98 19.65
CA GLU A 86 7.37 -1.22 19.15
C GLU A 86 7.45 -1.05 17.63
N LYS A 87 8.63 -0.67 17.12
CA LYS A 87 8.90 -0.59 15.68
C LYS A 87 8.73 -1.91 14.96
N LEU A 88 9.16 -3.02 15.56
CA LEU A 88 8.90 -4.35 15.01
C LEU A 88 7.40 -4.67 14.98
N ALA A 89 6.67 -4.37 16.05
CA ALA A 89 5.23 -4.59 16.10
C ALA A 89 4.46 -3.71 15.11
N GLU A 90 4.95 -2.51 14.81
CA GLU A 90 4.43 -1.65 13.74
C GLU A 90 4.65 -2.28 12.37
N ALA A 91 5.89 -2.67 12.03
CA ALA A 91 6.21 -3.32 10.76
C ALA A 91 5.42 -4.63 10.54
N VAL A 92 5.21 -5.42 11.60
CA VAL A 92 4.38 -6.64 11.52
C VAL A 92 2.92 -6.31 11.21
N ARG A 93 2.35 -5.26 11.83
CA ARG A 93 0.98 -4.84 11.53
C ARG A 93 0.85 -4.33 10.09
N GLU A 94 1.81 -3.56 9.61
CA GLU A 94 1.83 -3.09 8.22
C GLU A 94 1.92 -4.26 7.23
N LEU A 95 2.76 -5.25 7.51
CA LEU A 95 2.80 -6.49 6.74
C LEU A 95 1.45 -7.23 6.74
N GLU A 96 0.78 -7.34 7.89
CA GLU A 96 -0.55 -7.93 7.99
C GLU A 96 -1.57 -7.17 7.13
N GLU A 97 -1.60 -5.84 7.22
CA GLU A 97 -2.48 -4.98 6.42
C GLU A 97 -2.24 -5.14 4.92
N HIS A 98 -0.97 -5.10 4.47
CA HIS A 98 -0.62 -5.29 3.05
C HIS A 98 -0.97 -6.71 2.56
N THR A 99 -0.80 -7.72 3.42
CA THR A 99 -1.16 -9.12 3.09
C THR A 99 -2.67 -9.29 2.93
N GLU A 100 -3.46 -8.71 3.85
CA GLU A 100 -4.93 -8.71 3.77
C GLU A 100 -5.42 -7.94 2.53
N GLU A 101 -4.79 -6.81 2.19
CA GLU A 101 -5.11 -6.06 0.98
C GLU A 101 -4.84 -6.89 -0.28
N LEU A 102 -3.67 -7.54 -0.36
CA LEU A 102 -3.33 -8.41 -1.48
C LEU A 102 -4.32 -9.58 -1.61
N ASP A 103 -4.67 -10.25 -0.52
CA ASP A 103 -5.64 -11.35 -0.53
C ASP A 103 -7.04 -10.87 -0.97
N SER A 104 -7.48 -9.73 -0.46
CA SER A 104 -8.72 -9.08 -0.90
C SER A 104 -8.72 -8.73 -2.39
N LEU A 105 -7.59 -8.24 -2.92
CA LEU A 105 -7.45 -8.01 -4.37
C LEU A 105 -7.48 -9.32 -5.15
N GLN A 106 -6.78 -10.36 -4.70
CA GLN A 106 -6.78 -11.67 -5.36
C GLN A 106 -8.17 -12.30 -5.36
N HIS A 107 -8.91 -12.20 -4.26
CA HIS A 107 -10.27 -12.69 -4.18
C HIS A 107 -11.17 -11.99 -5.20
N ARG A 108 -11.13 -10.65 -5.24
CA ARG A 108 -11.89 -9.83 -6.21
C ARG A 108 -11.56 -10.12 -7.68
N LEU A 109 -10.37 -10.63 -8.00
CA LEU A 109 -10.02 -11.01 -9.37
C LEU A 109 -10.64 -12.36 -9.79
N ASN A 110 -10.87 -13.25 -8.82
CA ASN A 110 -11.33 -14.62 -9.04
C ASN A 110 -12.86 -14.79 -8.99
N GLU A 111 -13.58 -13.73 -8.59
CA GLU A 111 -15.05 -13.65 -8.60
C GLU A 111 -15.59 -13.08 -9.91
#